data_AF-A0A2V8YFL7-F1
#
_entry.id   AF-A0A2V8YFL7-F1
#
_cell.length_a   1.000
_cell.length_b   1.000
_cell.length_c   1.000
_cell.angle_alpha   90.00
_cell.angle_beta   90.00
_cell.angle_gamma   90.00
#
_symmetry.space_group_name_H-M   'P 1'
#
loop_
_entity.id
_entity.type
_entity.pdbx_description
1 polymer ?
#
loop_
_entity_poly.entity_id
_entity_poly.type
_entity_poly.pdbx_seq_one_letter_code
_entity_poly.pdbx_strand_id
1 'polypeptide(L)'
;MKNYRNAFYLALIGNLALAAALGGWWWRSKRSAVRPQPIVASAASPQESAQARSEPTAAAPTETPLAPVQIPPEGLQSIGVKFGKVERKPVQDEIRVTGTVGIDERRVAYVQTRFAGHIEDVFADATYQYVRKGQPLFTMHSPELVAAEREYLVARQNAKRLSNSSVPDVAAGTRSLLESSKERLMQWDVPETEIARLESSGEAAEALEITSPVSGYITERNALPNLMVQPDTRLYTIADLSTVWVLAQAFQNDLGRIKTGMPATLTVDAYAGRTFGGRVDFIYPEVDMATRTVKVRLVIGNENLLLKPGMFVNATFQVPMGTQVVIPAGGALQSGTRQVVFVDHGQGNLEPREVQLGPMVNDQYVVLKGLKEGERIVTSANFLLDSESQLQAALGTYMPPPPGAGTAAAAGTAQASMEFSSTPAPPQKGENQFQVKLKDAQGNAITNAEVTATFFMSAMPEMGMAAMREEFRLADKGAGIYAGSGNLPSGGSWNVTLIARKNGQVAASKQLTVNAAGGM
;
A
#
# COMPACT_ATOMS: atom_id res chain seq x y z
N MET A 1 -55.00 -51.78 -16.21
CA MET A 1 -54.02 -50.83 -15.63
C MET A 1 -52.94 -50.39 -16.65
N LYS A 2 -53.30 -49.92 -17.86
CA LYS A 2 -52.32 -49.43 -18.86
C LYS A 2 -52.41 -47.93 -19.19
N ASN A 3 -53.44 -47.22 -18.72
CA ASN A 3 -53.70 -45.83 -19.15
C ASN A 3 -53.18 -44.74 -18.20
N TYR A 4 -52.81 -45.06 -16.95
CA TYR A 4 -52.30 -44.06 -15.99
C TYR A 4 -50.82 -43.74 -16.17
N ARG A 5 -50.03 -44.67 -16.72
CA ARG A 5 -48.58 -44.46 -16.95
C ARG A 5 -48.33 -43.36 -17.97
N ASN A 6 -49.10 -43.32 -19.05
CA ASN A 6 -48.94 -42.31 -20.10
C ASN A 6 -49.39 -40.92 -19.62
N ALA A 7 -50.44 -40.84 -18.81
CA ALA A 7 -50.87 -39.59 -18.20
C ALA A 7 -49.81 -39.04 -17.22
N PHE A 8 -49.16 -39.91 -16.45
CA PHE A 8 -48.07 -39.52 -15.54
C PHE A 8 -46.84 -39.00 -16.30
N TYR A 9 -46.42 -39.69 -17.38
CA TYR A 9 -45.28 -39.22 -18.18
C TYR A 9 -45.57 -37.90 -18.90
N LEU A 10 -46.79 -37.69 -19.40
CA LEU A 10 -47.19 -36.42 -20.01
C LEU A 10 -47.20 -35.28 -18.99
N ALA A 11 -47.68 -35.52 -17.77
CA ALA A 11 -47.64 -34.53 -16.69
C ALA A 11 -46.22 -34.22 -16.22
N LEU A 12 -45.34 -35.22 -16.17
CA LEU A 12 -43.93 -35.05 -15.79
C LEU A 12 -43.15 -34.24 -16.83
N ILE A 13 -43.36 -34.54 -18.12
CA ILE A 13 -42.74 -33.78 -19.23
C ILE A 13 -43.26 -32.34 -19.26
N GLY A 14 -44.57 -32.14 -19.03
CA GLY A 14 -45.16 -30.80 -18.94
C GLY A 14 -44.54 -29.95 -17.82
N ASN A 15 -44.35 -30.54 -16.63
CA ASN A 15 -43.73 -29.83 -15.50
C ASN A 15 -42.24 -29.54 -15.72
N LEU A 16 -41.49 -30.47 -16.34
CA LEU A 16 -40.09 -30.24 -16.69
C LEU A 16 -39.92 -29.13 -17.74
N ALA A 17 -40.81 -29.08 -18.74
CA ALA A 17 -40.83 -28.01 -19.73
C ALA A 17 -41.16 -26.65 -19.08
N LEU A 18 -42.09 -26.62 -18.12
CA LEU A 18 -42.44 -25.40 -17.38
C LEU A 18 -41.28 -24.92 -16.49
N ALA A 19 -40.58 -25.83 -15.82
CA ALA A 19 -39.41 -25.53 -15.00
C ALA A 19 -38.24 -25.00 -15.86
N ALA A 20 -38.03 -25.57 -17.05
CA ALA A 20 -37.04 -25.08 -18.00
C ALA A 20 -37.40 -23.70 -18.57
N ALA A 21 -38.67 -23.45 -18.85
CA ALA A 21 -39.16 -22.14 -19.31
C ALA A 21 -39.00 -21.05 -18.23
N LEU A 22 -39.34 -21.38 -16.97
CA LEU A 22 -39.17 -20.48 -15.83
C LEU A 22 -37.69 -20.24 -15.50
N GLY A 23 -36.84 -21.27 -15.58
CA GLY A 23 -35.39 -21.15 -15.42
C GLY A 23 -34.75 -20.29 -16.53
N GLY A 24 -35.21 -20.45 -17.78
CA GLY A 24 -34.79 -19.61 -18.90
C GLY A 24 -35.23 -18.15 -18.76
N TRP A 25 -36.44 -17.91 -18.26
CA TRP A 25 -36.95 -16.56 -17.99
C TRP A 25 -36.20 -15.86 -16.85
N TRP A 26 -35.87 -16.58 -15.77
CA TRP A 26 -35.08 -16.07 -14.65
C TRP A 26 -33.62 -15.79 -15.03
N TRP A 27 -33.01 -16.61 -15.88
CA TRP A 27 -31.66 -16.38 -16.39
C TRP A 27 -31.61 -15.20 -17.38
N ARG A 28 -32.69 -15.00 -18.16
CA ARG A 28 -32.83 -13.85 -19.07
C ARG A 28 -33.13 -12.55 -18.34
N SER A 29 -33.85 -12.58 -17.21
CA SER A 29 -34.13 -11.38 -16.40
C SER A 29 -32.93 -10.92 -15.56
N LYS A 30 -32.02 -11.81 -15.17
CA LYS A 30 -30.75 -11.45 -14.49
C LYS A 30 -29.63 -10.95 -15.40
N ARG A 31 -29.80 -10.99 -16.73
CA ARG A 31 -28.82 -10.47 -17.71
C ARG A 31 -29.11 -9.03 -18.19
N SER A 32 -30.06 -8.33 -17.58
CA SER A 32 -30.24 -6.89 -17.80
C SER A 32 -29.21 -6.10 -16.99
N ALA A 33 -27.94 -6.22 -17.37
CA ALA A 33 -26.93 -5.24 -17.00
C ALA A 33 -27.23 -3.93 -17.74
N VAL A 34 -27.35 -2.87 -16.96
CA VAL A 34 -27.50 -1.48 -17.37
C VAL A 34 -26.48 -1.16 -18.48
N ARG A 35 -26.96 -0.94 -19.70
CA ARG A 35 -26.22 -0.22 -20.74
C ARG A 35 -26.50 1.27 -20.55
N PRO A 36 -25.50 2.14 -20.35
CA PRO A 36 -25.73 3.56 -20.48
C PRO A 36 -26.05 3.86 -21.94
N GLN A 37 -27.28 4.31 -22.21
CA GLN A 37 -27.62 4.89 -23.51
C GLN A 37 -27.06 6.32 -23.60
N PRO A 38 -26.57 6.73 -24.77
CA PRO A 38 -26.20 8.11 -25.03
C PRO A 38 -27.46 8.97 -25.10
N ILE A 39 -27.45 10.10 -24.39
CA ILE A 39 -28.47 11.13 -24.51
C ILE A 39 -28.34 11.74 -25.92
N VAL A 40 -29.29 11.42 -26.80
CA VAL A 40 -29.49 12.16 -28.04
C VAL A 40 -30.38 13.34 -27.69
N ALA A 41 -29.76 14.51 -27.52
CA ALA A 41 -30.47 15.78 -27.50
C ALA A 41 -30.68 16.26 -28.94
N SER A 42 -31.90 16.72 -29.18
CA SER A 42 -32.43 17.28 -30.42
C SER A 42 -31.52 18.33 -31.08
N ALA A 43 -31.32 18.20 -32.39
CA ALA A 43 -30.67 19.18 -33.23
C ALA A 43 -31.62 20.36 -33.50
N ALA A 44 -31.27 21.54 -33.00
CA ALA A 44 -31.58 22.81 -33.63
C ALA A 44 -30.26 23.38 -34.15
N SER A 45 -30.17 23.57 -35.46
CA SER A 45 -29.06 24.27 -36.10
C SER A 45 -29.20 25.77 -35.84
N PRO A 46 -28.11 26.47 -35.53
CA PRO A 46 -27.75 27.60 -36.37
C PRO A 46 -26.39 27.38 -37.02
N GLN A 47 -26.36 27.65 -38.32
CA GLN A 47 -25.14 27.89 -39.07
C GLN A 47 -24.37 29.04 -38.41
N GLU A 48 -23.14 28.78 -37.96
CA GLU A 48 -22.13 29.81 -37.90
C GLU A 48 -20.76 29.18 -38.21
N SER A 49 -20.15 29.72 -39.26
CA SER A 49 -18.89 29.32 -39.86
C SER A 49 -17.72 29.33 -38.88
N ALA A 50 -17.27 28.15 -38.46
CA ALA A 50 -16.01 27.98 -37.74
C ALA A 50 -14.84 27.95 -38.74
N GLN A 51 -14.24 29.11 -38.97
CA GLN A 51 -12.84 29.19 -39.37
C GLN A 51 -11.99 28.53 -38.29
N ALA A 52 -11.15 27.59 -38.68
CA ALA A 52 -10.13 26.99 -37.83
C ALA A 52 -9.19 28.10 -37.30
N ARG A 53 -9.42 28.52 -36.05
CA ARG A 53 -8.35 29.11 -35.24
C ARG A 53 -7.58 27.95 -34.64
N SER A 54 -6.46 27.64 -35.27
CA SER A 54 -5.33 26.98 -34.62
C SER A 54 -4.92 27.82 -33.41
N GLU A 55 -5.35 27.39 -32.22
CA GLU A 55 -4.69 27.83 -30.98
C GLU A 55 -3.23 27.35 -31.05
N PRO A 56 -2.24 28.21 -30.80
CA PRO A 56 -0.88 27.75 -30.66
C PRO A 56 -0.84 26.88 -29.40
N THR A 57 -0.60 25.57 -29.59
CA THR A 57 -0.10 24.70 -28.54
C THR A 57 1.06 25.43 -27.87
N ALA A 58 0.90 25.82 -26.62
CA ALA A 58 2.01 26.27 -25.80
C ALA A 58 3.03 25.12 -25.82
N ALA A 59 4.16 25.36 -26.51
CA ALA A 59 5.26 24.42 -26.53
C ALA A 59 5.61 24.09 -25.09
N ALA A 60 5.75 22.79 -24.79
CA ALA A 60 6.44 22.36 -23.58
C ALA A 60 7.75 23.16 -23.48
N PRO A 61 8.17 23.59 -22.27
CA PRO A 61 9.45 24.27 -22.11
C PRO A 61 10.50 23.44 -22.84
N THR A 62 11.16 24.04 -23.82
CA THR A 62 12.19 23.38 -24.61
C THR A 62 13.36 23.15 -23.68
N GLU A 63 13.34 22.01 -23.00
CA GLU A 63 14.42 21.55 -22.14
C GLU A 63 15.70 21.45 -22.99
N THR A 64 16.77 22.06 -22.50
CA THR A 64 18.06 22.16 -23.21
C THR A 64 18.50 20.76 -23.68
N PRO A 65 18.87 20.60 -24.97
CA PRO A 65 19.45 19.35 -25.44
C PRO A 65 20.74 19.05 -24.66
N LEU A 66 21.04 17.77 -24.45
CA LEU A 66 22.30 17.32 -23.85
C LEU A 66 23.24 16.89 -24.97
N ALA A 67 24.52 17.23 -24.86
CA ALA A 67 25.54 16.89 -25.86
C ALA A 67 26.62 15.99 -25.23
N PRO A 68 27.21 15.05 -25.99
CA PRO A 68 28.37 14.30 -25.54
C PRO A 68 29.48 15.23 -25.07
N VAL A 69 30.13 14.86 -23.95
CA VAL A 69 31.18 15.65 -23.32
C VAL A 69 32.51 14.95 -23.48
N GLN A 70 33.51 15.71 -23.93
CA GLN A 70 34.89 15.23 -24.06
C GLN A 70 35.76 15.87 -22.97
N ILE A 71 36.12 15.08 -21.94
CA ILE A 71 36.96 15.56 -20.82
C ILE A 71 38.23 14.70 -20.76
N PRO A 72 39.45 15.31 -20.77
CA PRO A 72 40.69 14.55 -20.62
C PRO A 72 40.70 13.71 -19.33
N PRO A 73 41.36 12.54 -19.31
CA PRO A 73 41.41 11.67 -18.13
C PRO A 73 41.87 12.36 -16.84
N GLU A 74 42.82 13.29 -16.94
CA GLU A 74 43.29 14.11 -15.81
C GLU A 74 42.19 15.00 -15.23
N GLY A 75 41.36 15.58 -16.11
CA GLY A 75 40.20 16.39 -15.73
C GLY A 75 39.15 15.55 -15.01
N LEU A 76 38.83 14.36 -15.52
CA LEU A 76 37.91 13.43 -14.87
C LEU A 76 38.37 13.01 -13.47
N GLN A 77 39.68 12.80 -13.30
CA GLN A 77 40.26 12.49 -12.00
C GLN A 77 40.18 13.68 -11.02
N SER A 78 40.44 14.91 -11.49
CA SER A 78 40.39 16.11 -10.64
C SER A 78 38.99 16.41 -10.09
N ILE A 79 37.94 16.07 -10.82
CA ILE A 79 36.54 16.25 -10.37
C ILE A 79 36.01 15.01 -9.62
N GLY A 80 36.85 13.99 -9.40
CA GLY A 80 36.50 12.81 -8.62
C GLY A 80 35.45 11.91 -9.27
N VAL A 81 35.44 11.80 -10.60
CA VAL A 81 34.55 10.87 -11.32
C VAL A 81 34.92 9.43 -10.98
N LYS A 82 33.92 8.68 -10.53
CA LYS A 82 33.94 7.24 -10.34
C LYS A 82 33.09 6.60 -11.43
N PHE A 83 33.48 5.41 -11.81
CA PHE A 83 32.76 4.63 -12.81
C PHE A 83 32.10 3.42 -12.15
N GLY A 84 30.92 3.07 -12.64
CA GLY A 84 30.21 1.83 -12.37
C GLY A 84 30.03 1.04 -13.66
N LYS A 85 29.56 -0.19 -13.52
CA LYS A 85 29.20 -1.05 -14.64
C LYS A 85 27.71 -1.33 -14.61
N VAL A 86 27.10 -1.40 -15.78
CA VAL A 86 25.74 -1.90 -15.95
C VAL A 86 25.78 -3.42 -15.81
N GLU A 87 25.17 -3.94 -14.76
CA GLU A 87 25.18 -5.37 -14.43
C GLU A 87 23.81 -5.99 -14.68
N ARG A 88 23.80 -7.22 -15.17
CA ARG A 88 22.58 -8.04 -15.18
C ARG A 88 22.69 -9.06 -14.04
N LYS A 89 21.83 -8.94 -13.03
CA LYS A 89 21.85 -9.85 -11.89
C LYS A 89 20.46 -10.12 -11.30
N PRO A 90 20.28 -11.21 -10.54
CA PRO A 90 19.07 -11.44 -9.78
C PRO A 90 18.84 -10.31 -8.77
N VAL A 91 17.66 -9.69 -8.82
CA VAL A 91 17.24 -8.63 -7.91
C VAL A 91 16.09 -9.15 -7.05
N GLN A 92 16.17 -8.83 -5.75
CA GLN A 92 15.13 -9.12 -4.78
C GLN A 92 14.75 -7.81 -4.13
N ASP A 93 13.49 -7.42 -4.27
CA ASP A 93 12.94 -6.26 -3.58
C ASP A 93 12.31 -6.70 -2.25
N GLU A 94 12.20 -5.78 -1.31
CA GLU A 94 11.69 -6.04 0.03
C GLU A 94 10.42 -5.24 0.29
N ILE A 95 9.35 -5.93 0.70
CA ILE A 95 8.16 -5.27 1.24
C ILE A 95 8.24 -5.37 2.76
N ARG A 96 8.33 -4.22 3.43
CA ARG A 96 8.37 -4.13 4.89
C ARG A 96 7.02 -3.66 5.40
N VAL A 97 6.46 -4.44 6.31
CA VAL A 97 5.18 -4.14 6.95
C VAL A 97 5.27 -4.41 8.43
N THR A 98 4.27 -3.89 9.15
CA THR A 98 4.10 -4.16 10.56
C THR A 98 2.99 -5.18 10.77
N GLY A 99 2.97 -5.84 11.93
CA GLY A 99 1.94 -6.81 12.27
C GLY A 99 1.86 -7.08 13.75
N THR A 100 0.93 -7.93 14.12
CA THR A 100 0.74 -8.38 15.50
C THR A 100 0.74 -9.90 15.59
N VAL A 101 1.30 -10.42 16.67
CA VAL A 101 1.23 -11.85 16.99
C VAL A 101 -0.17 -12.17 17.50
N GLY A 102 -0.82 -13.16 16.88
CA GLY A 102 -2.10 -13.71 17.28
C GLY A 102 -2.00 -15.20 17.59
N ILE A 103 -3.03 -15.72 18.25
CA ILE A 103 -3.19 -17.15 18.49
C ILE A 103 -3.60 -17.83 17.17
N ASP A 104 -3.09 -19.04 16.91
CA ASP A 104 -3.64 -19.88 15.85
C ASP A 104 -5.03 -20.38 16.29
N GLU A 105 -6.08 -19.76 15.76
CA GLU A 105 -7.47 -20.09 16.11
C GLU A 105 -7.83 -21.55 15.83
N ARG A 106 -7.10 -22.23 14.93
CA ARG A 106 -7.29 -23.66 14.65
C ARG A 106 -6.76 -24.55 15.76
N ARG A 107 -5.94 -24.02 16.66
CA ARG A 107 -5.33 -24.72 17.80
C ARG A 107 -5.90 -24.24 19.14
N VAL A 108 -7.12 -23.70 19.11
CA VAL A 108 -7.88 -23.33 20.30
C VAL A 108 -8.92 -24.40 20.58
N ALA A 109 -9.01 -24.84 21.83
CA ALA A 109 -10.06 -25.71 22.32
C ALA A 109 -10.84 -25.01 23.43
N TYR A 110 -12.15 -25.23 23.43
CA TYR A 110 -13.04 -24.79 24.50
C TYR A 110 -13.41 -25.97 25.37
N VAL A 111 -13.45 -25.74 26.69
CA VAL A 111 -13.93 -26.73 27.65
C VAL A 111 -15.33 -26.33 28.09
N GLN A 112 -16.29 -27.22 27.86
CA GLN A 112 -17.70 -27.11 28.22
C GLN A 112 -18.18 -28.48 28.69
N THR A 113 -19.23 -28.52 29.50
CA THR A 113 -19.86 -29.76 29.96
C THR A 113 -21.11 -30.07 29.14
N ARG A 114 -21.51 -31.34 29.05
CA ARG A 114 -22.75 -31.74 28.34
C ARG A 114 -23.99 -31.75 29.22
N PHE A 115 -23.79 -31.63 30.53
CA PHE A 115 -24.81 -31.69 31.56
C PHE A 115 -24.57 -30.56 32.58
N ALA A 116 -25.63 -30.22 33.29
CA ALA A 116 -25.60 -29.20 34.34
C ALA A 116 -24.98 -29.74 35.64
N GLY A 117 -24.30 -28.90 36.39
CA GLY A 117 -23.70 -29.30 37.66
C GLY A 117 -22.99 -28.17 38.40
N HIS A 118 -22.59 -28.44 39.64
CA HIS A 118 -21.81 -27.52 40.47
C HIS A 118 -20.33 -27.91 40.43
N ILE A 119 -19.46 -26.94 40.18
CA ILE A 119 -18.00 -27.13 40.32
C ILE A 119 -17.67 -27.24 41.81
N GLU A 120 -16.88 -28.24 42.16
CA GLU A 120 -16.39 -28.44 43.53
C GLU A 120 -14.94 -27.96 43.64
N ASP A 121 -13.98 -28.74 43.14
CA ASP A 121 -12.56 -28.42 43.16
C ASP A 121 -12.08 -27.91 41.81
N VAL A 122 -11.19 -26.93 41.82
CA VAL A 122 -10.54 -26.39 40.61
C VAL A 122 -9.04 -26.62 40.71
N PHE A 123 -8.50 -27.48 39.85
CA PHE A 123 -7.06 -27.82 39.81
C PHE A 123 -6.26 -26.88 38.90
N ALA A 124 -6.90 -26.36 37.85
CA ALA A 124 -6.30 -25.45 36.89
C ALA A 124 -6.75 -24.00 37.16
N ASP A 125 -6.20 -23.40 38.20
CA ASP A 125 -6.72 -22.18 38.84
C ASP A 125 -6.16 -20.87 38.29
N ALA A 126 -5.22 -20.91 37.35
CA ALA A 126 -4.55 -19.73 36.82
C ALA A 126 -4.62 -19.61 35.28
N THR A 127 -4.92 -18.41 34.80
CA THR A 127 -4.72 -18.05 33.39
C THR A 127 -3.22 -18.11 33.06
N TYR A 128 -2.91 -18.59 31.87
CA TYR A 128 -1.57 -18.90 31.36
C TYR A 128 -0.85 -20.05 32.06
N GLN A 129 -1.55 -20.86 32.86
CA GLN A 129 -1.06 -22.17 33.26
C GLN A 129 -1.04 -23.12 32.05
N TYR A 130 0.04 -23.90 31.93
CA TYR A 130 0.13 -24.96 30.92
C TYR A 130 -0.56 -26.23 31.44
N VAL A 131 -1.41 -26.82 30.60
CA VAL A 131 -2.10 -28.08 30.86
C VAL A 131 -1.81 -29.09 29.75
N ARG A 132 -1.73 -30.37 30.12
CA ARG A 132 -1.60 -31.48 29.17
C ARG A 132 -2.97 -32.05 28.81
N LYS A 133 -3.09 -32.65 27.63
CA LYS A 133 -4.26 -33.45 27.26
C LYS A 133 -4.48 -34.54 28.31
N GLY A 134 -5.72 -34.64 28.80
CA GLY A 134 -6.13 -35.57 29.85
C GLY A 134 -5.80 -35.10 31.27
N GLN A 135 -5.18 -33.93 31.47
CA GLN A 135 -4.93 -33.40 32.80
C GLN A 135 -6.24 -32.93 33.46
N PRO A 136 -6.47 -33.25 34.75
CA PRO A 136 -7.58 -32.69 35.53
C PRO A 136 -7.63 -31.17 35.48
N LEU A 137 -8.81 -30.61 35.20
CA LEU A 137 -9.05 -29.17 35.27
C LEU A 137 -9.89 -28.79 36.50
N PHE A 138 -10.98 -29.51 36.74
CA PHE A 138 -11.87 -29.32 37.87
C PHE A 138 -12.74 -30.56 38.09
N THR A 139 -13.33 -30.70 39.27
CA THR A 139 -14.38 -31.69 39.56
C THR A 139 -15.76 -31.04 39.54
N MET A 140 -16.76 -31.80 39.13
CA MET A 140 -18.13 -31.31 39.05
C MET A 140 -19.14 -32.35 39.54
N HIS A 141 -20.00 -31.94 40.48
CA HIS A 141 -21.16 -32.72 40.90
C HIS A 141 -22.37 -32.43 40.01
N SER A 142 -22.98 -33.48 39.47
CA SER A 142 -24.22 -33.36 38.69
C SER A 142 -25.27 -34.37 39.18
N PRO A 143 -26.38 -33.90 39.76
CA PRO A 143 -27.47 -34.78 40.17
C PRO A 143 -28.05 -35.60 39.00
N GLU A 144 -28.08 -35.02 37.79
CA GLU A 144 -28.59 -35.69 36.59
C GLU A 144 -27.64 -36.80 36.12
N LEU A 145 -26.32 -36.58 36.20
CA LEU A 145 -25.32 -37.62 35.91
C LEU A 145 -25.44 -38.77 36.90
N VAL A 146 -25.51 -38.47 38.20
CA VAL A 146 -25.68 -39.49 39.25
C VAL A 146 -26.93 -40.33 39.02
N ALA A 147 -28.05 -39.71 38.60
CA ALA A 147 -29.28 -40.43 38.26
C ALA A 147 -29.07 -41.36 37.06
N ALA A 148 -28.45 -40.88 35.98
CA ALA A 148 -28.16 -41.67 34.78
C ALA A 148 -27.21 -42.85 35.07
N GLU A 149 -26.19 -42.65 35.91
CA GLU A 149 -25.27 -43.72 36.33
C GLU A 149 -25.99 -44.80 37.14
N ARG A 150 -26.88 -44.40 38.06
CA ARG A 150 -27.71 -45.35 38.82
C ARG A 150 -28.66 -46.13 37.92
N GLU A 151 -29.27 -45.49 36.93
CA GLU A 151 -30.09 -46.15 35.91
C GLU A 151 -29.28 -47.20 35.13
N TYR A 152 -28.06 -46.85 34.70
CA TYR A 152 -27.14 -47.78 34.04
C TYR A 152 -26.81 -48.99 34.92
N LEU A 153 -26.51 -48.77 36.20
CA LEU A 153 -26.22 -49.84 37.16
C LEU A 153 -27.41 -50.80 37.34
N VAL A 154 -28.63 -50.27 37.42
CA VAL A 154 -29.86 -51.08 37.51
C VAL A 154 -30.08 -51.87 36.22
N ALA A 155 -29.95 -51.24 35.04
CA ALA A 155 -30.06 -51.92 33.76
C ALA A 155 -29.05 -53.07 33.63
N ARG A 156 -27.82 -52.84 34.10
CA ARG A 156 -26.75 -53.84 34.10
C ARG A 156 -27.04 -55.00 35.04
N GLN A 157 -27.57 -54.73 36.23
CA GLN A 157 -27.98 -55.76 37.17
C GLN A 157 -29.11 -56.62 36.59
N ASN A 158 -30.10 -56.00 35.95
CA ASN A 158 -31.22 -56.68 35.31
C ASN A 158 -30.77 -57.54 34.12
N ALA A 159 -29.89 -57.01 33.26
CA ALA A 159 -29.32 -57.76 32.15
C ALA A 159 -28.54 -59.00 32.63
N LYS A 160 -27.79 -58.90 33.74
CA LYS A 160 -27.12 -60.06 34.35
C LYS A 160 -28.13 -61.09 34.88
N ARG A 161 -29.11 -60.66 35.68
CA ARG A 161 -30.11 -61.54 36.31
C ARG A 161 -31.00 -62.25 35.30
N LEU A 162 -31.39 -61.57 34.22
CA LEU A 162 -32.36 -62.05 33.24
C LEU A 162 -31.70 -62.58 31.97
N SER A 163 -30.36 -62.71 31.95
CA SER A 163 -29.58 -63.24 30.83
C SER A 163 -30.02 -64.64 30.39
N ASN A 164 -30.47 -65.46 31.34
CA ASN A 164 -30.92 -66.84 31.14
C ASN A 164 -32.46 -67.00 31.21
N SER A 165 -33.22 -65.91 31.05
CA SER A 165 -34.69 -65.98 31.07
C SER A 165 -35.22 -66.86 29.93
N SER A 166 -36.19 -67.73 30.23
CA SER A 166 -36.87 -68.58 29.25
C SER A 166 -38.00 -67.86 28.50
N VAL A 167 -38.37 -66.66 28.93
CA VAL A 167 -39.40 -65.85 28.29
C VAL A 167 -38.82 -65.16 27.04
N PRO A 168 -39.44 -65.29 25.85
CA PRO A 168 -39.02 -64.62 24.64
C PRO A 168 -38.84 -63.10 24.84
N ASP A 169 -37.87 -62.52 24.14
CA ASP A 169 -37.55 -61.08 24.12
C ASP A 169 -37.08 -60.44 25.44
N VAL A 170 -37.24 -61.08 26.60
CA VAL A 170 -36.80 -60.51 27.91
C VAL A 170 -35.28 -60.32 27.97
N ALA A 171 -34.52 -61.34 27.54
CA ALA A 171 -33.05 -61.25 27.53
C ALA A 171 -32.55 -60.23 26.48
N ALA A 172 -33.26 -60.06 25.37
CA ALA A 172 -32.93 -59.09 24.33
C ALA A 172 -33.26 -57.65 24.78
N GLY A 173 -34.45 -57.44 25.36
CA GLY A 173 -34.89 -56.14 25.86
C GLY A 173 -34.00 -55.60 26.98
N THR A 174 -33.58 -56.46 27.92
CA THR A 174 -32.66 -56.04 29.00
C THR A 174 -31.27 -55.67 28.50
N ARG A 175 -30.75 -56.37 27.47
CA ARG A 175 -29.50 -55.98 26.79
C ARG A 175 -29.66 -54.65 26.06
N SER A 176 -30.77 -54.45 25.36
CA SER A 176 -31.05 -53.17 24.67
C SER A 176 -31.11 -52.01 25.65
N LEU A 177 -31.77 -52.18 26.81
CA LEU A 177 -31.83 -51.14 27.84
C LEU A 177 -30.45 -50.82 28.42
N LEU A 178 -29.63 -51.84 28.69
CA LEU A 178 -28.27 -51.66 29.14
C LEU A 178 -27.45 -50.83 28.12
N GLU A 179 -27.55 -51.19 26.83
CA GLU A 179 -26.84 -50.49 25.77
C GLU A 179 -27.31 -49.04 25.65
N SER A 180 -28.63 -48.79 25.62
CA SER A 180 -29.17 -47.42 25.56
C SER A 180 -28.79 -46.56 26.77
N SER A 181 -28.73 -47.14 27.97
CA SER A 181 -28.23 -46.42 29.16
C SER A 181 -26.73 -46.12 29.05
N LYS A 182 -25.93 -47.02 28.46
CA LYS A 182 -24.49 -46.80 28.22
C LYS A 182 -24.27 -45.71 27.17
N GLU A 183 -25.01 -45.78 26.06
CA GLU A 183 -24.98 -44.79 24.98
C GLU A 183 -25.32 -43.39 25.50
N ARG A 184 -26.28 -43.27 26.43
CA ARG A 184 -26.60 -41.99 27.08
C ARG A 184 -25.41 -41.40 27.84
N LEU A 185 -24.69 -42.20 28.62
CA LEU A 185 -23.48 -41.75 29.33
C LEU A 185 -22.39 -41.31 28.35
N MET A 186 -22.20 -42.06 27.25
CA MET A 186 -21.25 -41.68 26.19
C MET A 186 -21.64 -40.39 25.48
N GLN A 187 -22.93 -40.16 25.20
CA GLN A 187 -23.43 -38.91 24.61
C GLN A 187 -23.23 -37.70 25.53
N TRP A 188 -23.08 -37.93 26.83
CA TRP A 188 -22.75 -36.91 27.82
C TRP A 188 -21.23 -36.69 27.97
N ASP A 189 -20.43 -37.29 27.08
CA ASP A 189 -18.97 -37.26 27.09
C ASP A 189 -18.37 -37.79 28.41
N VAL A 190 -19.08 -38.69 29.11
CA VAL A 190 -18.52 -39.39 30.27
C VAL A 190 -17.35 -40.27 29.79
N PRO A 191 -16.14 -40.12 30.34
CA PRO A 191 -14.97 -40.87 29.89
C PRO A 191 -15.18 -42.39 30.00
N GLU A 192 -14.69 -43.16 29.04
CA GLU A 192 -14.76 -44.64 29.10
C GLU A 192 -14.09 -45.21 30.35
N THR A 193 -13.04 -44.55 30.84
CA THR A 193 -12.37 -44.89 32.10
C THR A 193 -13.29 -44.76 33.30
N GLU A 194 -14.19 -43.77 33.27
CA GLU A 194 -15.19 -43.57 34.32
C GLU A 194 -16.32 -44.59 34.20
N ILE A 195 -16.77 -44.89 32.99
CA ILE A 195 -17.76 -45.97 32.77
C ILE A 195 -17.20 -47.31 33.26
N ALA A 196 -15.91 -47.60 32.99
CA ALA A 196 -15.25 -48.80 33.49
C ALA A 196 -15.12 -48.79 35.03
N ARG A 197 -14.84 -47.63 35.64
CA ARG A 197 -14.86 -47.46 37.10
C ARG A 197 -16.25 -47.78 37.65
N LEU A 198 -17.30 -47.14 37.14
CA LEU A 198 -18.70 -47.38 37.49
C LEU A 198 -19.07 -48.86 37.35
N GLU A 199 -18.57 -49.52 36.30
CA GLU A 199 -18.78 -50.93 36.10
C GLU A 199 -18.11 -51.79 37.19
N SER A 200 -16.85 -51.51 37.50
CA SER A 200 -16.08 -52.29 38.48
C SER A 200 -16.52 -52.04 39.92
N SER A 201 -16.79 -50.79 40.30
CA SER A 201 -17.20 -50.38 41.65
C SER A 201 -18.67 -50.70 41.93
N GLY A 202 -19.54 -50.58 40.93
CA GLY A 202 -20.98 -50.64 41.13
C GLY A 202 -21.56 -49.39 41.81
N GLU A 203 -20.80 -48.30 41.87
CA GLU A 203 -21.17 -47.06 42.57
C GLU A 203 -21.03 -45.84 41.66
N ALA A 204 -22.10 -45.04 41.60
CA ALA A 204 -22.11 -43.75 40.91
C ALA A 204 -21.10 -42.78 41.55
N ALA A 205 -20.40 -42.01 40.73
CA ALA A 205 -19.44 -41.01 41.22
C ALA A 205 -20.19 -39.83 41.85
N GLU A 206 -19.74 -39.35 43.00
CA GLU A 206 -20.27 -38.11 43.57
C GLU A 206 -19.86 -36.90 42.72
N ALA A 207 -18.64 -36.89 42.19
CA ALA A 207 -18.16 -35.84 41.30
C ALA A 207 -17.38 -36.43 40.13
N LEU A 208 -17.58 -35.86 38.94
CA LEU A 208 -16.83 -36.22 37.74
C LEU A 208 -15.63 -35.29 37.56
N GLU A 209 -14.48 -35.86 37.27
CA GLU A 209 -13.31 -35.09 36.87
C GLU A 209 -13.40 -34.68 35.40
N ILE A 210 -13.39 -33.37 35.14
CA ILE A 210 -13.34 -32.82 33.80
C ILE A 210 -11.89 -32.53 33.44
N THR A 211 -11.42 -33.16 32.36
CA THR A 211 -10.02 -33.09 31.92
C THR A 211 -9.85 -32.23 30.68
N SER A 212 -8.61 -31.80 30.40
CA SER A 212 -8.31 -31.02 29.21
C SER A 212 -8.36 -31.87 27.93
N PRO A 213 -9.10 -31.47 26.88
CA PRO A 213 -9.13 -32.20 25.61
C PRO A 213 -7.85 -32.06 24.78
N VAL A 214 -7.03 -31.04 25.07
CA VAL A 214 -5.80 -30.69 24.34
C VAL A 214 -4.66 -30.34 25.30
N SER A 215 -3.43 -30.25 24.79
CA SER A 215 -2.32 -29.65 25.55
C SER A 215 -2.16 -28.20 25.12
N GLY A 216 -1.94 -27.29 26.06
CA GLY A 216 -1.81 -25.87 25.76
C GLY A 216 -1.85 -24.97 27.00
N TYR A 217 -1.94 -23.67 26.76
CA TYR A 217 -2.04 -22.64 27.79
C TYR A 217 -3.49 -22.20 27.96
N ILE A 218 -3.92 -22.06 29.21
CA ILE A 218 -5.24 -21.51 29.53
C ILE A 218 -5.25 -20.02 29.20
N THR A 219 -5.94 -19.59 28.16
CA THR A 219 -6.02 -18.16 27.80
C THR A 219 -7.20 -17.47 28.48
N GLU A 220 -8.24 -18.23 28.82
CA GLU A 220 -9.40 -17.74 29.58
C GLU A 220 -9.85 -18.82 30.56
N ARG A 221 -10.22 -18.41 31.77
CA ARG A 221 -10.77 -19.27 32.82
C ARG A 221 -12.01 -18.63 33.42
N ASN A 222 -13.13 -19.34 33.32
CA ASN A 222 -14.41 -18.98 33.94
C ASN A 222 -14.85 -20.01 34.98
N ALA A 223 -14.18 -21.17 35.07
CA ALA A 223 -14.42 -22.17 36.10
C ALA A 223 -13.98 -21.66 37.48
N LEU A 224 -14.95 -21.47 38.38
CA LEU A 224 -14.75 -21.04 39.76
C LEU A 224 -15.34 -22.10 40.70
N PRO A 225 -14.78 -22.29 41.91
CA PRO A 225 -15.38 -23.16 42.92
C PRO A 225 -16.82 -22.73 43.24
N ASN A 226 -17.69 -23.71 43.49
CA ASN A 226 -19.12 -23.56 43.78
C ASN A 226 -19.97 -22.93 42.67
N LEU A 227 -19.41 -22.71 41.47
CA LEU A 227 -20.16 -22.19 40.35
C LEU A 227 -21.12 -23.25 39.80
N MET A 228 -22.38 -22.87 39.58
CA MET A 228 -23.32 -23.67 38.80
C MET A 228 -23.03 -23.49 37.31
N VAL A 229 -22.85 -24.60 36.61
CA VAL A 229 -22.47 -24.67 35.20
C VAL A 229 -23.62 -25.24 34.40
N GLN A 230 -23.88 -24.60 33.26
CA GLN A 230 -24.82 -25.08 32.24
C GLN A 230 -24.04 -25.49 30.98
N PRO A 231 -24.58 -26.36 30.11
CA PRO A 231 -23.85 -26.85 28.93
C PRO A 231 -23.37 -25.80 27.93
N ASP A 232 -23.98 -24.61 27.93
CA ASP A 232 -23.59 -23.46 27.11
C ASP A 232 -22.41 -22.66 27.70
N THR A 233 -22.08 -22.91 28.97
CA THR A 233 -21.07 -22.15 29.71
C THR A 233 -19.67 -22.54 29.26
N ARG A 234 -18.92 -21.60 28.69
CA ARG A 234 -17.50 -21.77 28.38
C ARG A 234 -16.67 -21.66 29.66
N LEU A 235 -16.08 -22.77 30.09
CA LEU A 235 -15.33 -22.85 31.35
C LEU A 235 -13.85 -22.53 31.19
N TYR A 236 -13.24 -23.03 30.12
CA TYR A 236 -11.86 -22.72 29.75
C TYR A 236 -11.74 -22.46 28.25
N THR A 237 -10.81 -21.59 27.90
CA THR A 237 -10.23 -21.49 26.56
C THR A 237 -8.77 -21.90 26.67
N ILE A 238 -8.37 -22.94 25.92
CA ILE A 238 -7.02 -23.49 25.93
C ILE A 238 -6.43 -23.36 24.54
N ALA A 239 -5.28 -22.68 24.43
CA ALA A 239 -4.60 -22.45 23.18
C ALA A 239 -3.22 -23.11 23.16
N ASP A 240 -2.92 -23.84 22.10
CA ASP A 240 -1.55 -24.29 21.85
C ASP A 240 -0.75 -23.17 21.16
N LEU A 241 0.23 -22.63 21.89
CA LEU A 241 1.06 -21.50 21.47
C LEU A 241 2.37 -21.94 20.78
N SER A 242 2.57 -23.23 20.51
CA SER A 242 3.76 -23.75 19.79
C SER A 242 3.86 -23.24 18.36
N THR A 243 2.73 -22.84 17.77
CA THR A 243 2.65 -22.14 16.49
C THR A 243 1.76 -20.92 16.68
N VAL A 244 2.22 -19.77 16.22
CA VAL A 244 1.47 -18.51 16.31
C VAL A 244 1.22 -17.96 14.92
N TRP A 245 0.17 -17.16 14.83
CA TRP A 245 -0.08 -16.35 13.64
C TRP A 245 0.57 -15.00 13.80
N VAL A 246 1.04 -14.44 12.70
CA VAL A 246 1.31 -13.02 12.61
C VAL A 246 0.39 -12.42 11.58
N LEU A 247 -0.39 -11.43 12.00
CA LEU A 247 -1.30 -10.67 11.14
C LEU A 247 -0.56 -9.43 10.66
N ALA A 248 0.14 -9.56 9.55
CA ALA A 248 0.88 -8.49 8.92
C ALA A 248 -0.07 -7.58 8.10
N GLN A 249 0.13 -6.27 8.16
CA GLN A 249 -0.73 -5.28 7.52
C GLN A 249 -0.06 -4.76 6.24
N ALA A 250 -0.47 -5.30 5.08
CA ALA A 250 0.10 -4.91 3.80
C ALA A 250 -0.72 -3.78 3.14
N PHE A 251 -0.06 -2.77 2.58
CA PHE A 251 -0.73 -1.73 1.83
C PHE A 251 -1.30 -2.27 0.50
N GLN A 252 -2.39 -1.65 0.03
CA GLN A 252 -3.06 -2.05 -1.21
C GLN A 252 -2.13 -2.09 -2.43
N ASN A 253 -1.19 -1.14 -2.52
CA ASN A 253 -0.24 -1.04 -3.64
C ASN A 253 0.73 -2.24 -3.71
N ASP A 254 1.01 -2.86 -2.57
CA ASP A 254 1.96 -3.97 -2.45
C ASP A 254 1.29 -5.34 -2.55
N LEU A 255 -0.03 -5.41 -2.33
CA LEU A 255 -0.79 -6.65 -2.28
C LEU A 255 -0.68 -7.49 -3.56
N GLY A 256 -0.58 -6.84 -4.71
CA GLY A 256 -0.41 -7.52 -6.00
C GLY A 256 0.85 -8.38 -6.09
N ARG A 257 1.86 -8.05 -5.27
CA ARG A 257 3.18 -8.69 -5.24
C ARG A 257 3.28 -9.78 -4.18
N ILE A 258 2.50 -9.69 -3.10
CA ILE A 258 2.46 -10.70 -2.03
C ILE A 258 1.60 -11.88 -2.48
N LYS A 259 2.11 -13.11 -2.31
CA LYS A 259 1.43 -14.35 -2.71
C LYS A 259 1.44 -15.37 -1.58
N THR A 260 0.44 -16.24 -1.53
CA THR A 260 0.41 -17.39 -0.62
C THR A 260 1.62 -18.29 -0.84
N GLY A 261 2.22 -18.77 0.25
CA GLY A 261 3.44 -19.58 0.26
C GLY A 261 4.75 -18.76 0.26
N MET A 262 4.68 -17.45 0.03
CA MET A 262 5.85 -16.57 0.05
C MET A 262 6.55 -16.57 1.41
N PRO A 263 7.89 -16.69 1.45
CA PRO A 263 8.63 -16.59 2.70
C PRO A 263 8.63 -15.16 3.24
N ALA A 264 8.60 -15.05 4.56
CA ALA A 264 8.73 -13.78 5.27
C ALA A 264 9.69 -13.94 6.44
N THR A 265 10.45 -12.88 6.73
CA THR A 265 11.33 -12.79 7.89
C THR A 265 10.75 -11.78 8.86
N LEU A 266 10.69 -12.15 10.13
CA LEU A 266 10.14 -11.31 11.18
C LEU A 266 11.20 -10.92 12.19
N THR A 267 11.10 -9.69 12.68
CA THR A 267 11.92 -9.17 13.77
C THR A 267 11.01 -8.56 14.83
N VAL A 268 11.40 -8.72 16.09
CA VAL A 268 10.66 -8.19 17.25
C VAL A 268 11.65 -7.40 18.10
N ASP A 269 11.25 -6.19 18.50
CA ASP A 269 12.14 -5.28 19.24
C ASP A 269 12.59 -5.85 20.59
N ALA A 270 11.74 -6.69 21.21
CA ALA A 270 12.06 -7.40 22.45
C ALA A 270 13.24 -8.37 22.31
N TYR A 271 13.60 -8.78 21.08
CA TYR A 271 14.66 -9.74 20.79
C TYR A 271 15.57 -9.22 19.67
N ALA A 272 16.31 -8.15 19.95
CA ALA A 272 17.21 -7.51 18.99
C ALA A 272 18.18 -8.51 18.33
N GLY A 273 18.32 -8.41 17.01
CA GLY A 273 19.18 -9.28 16.19
C GLY A 273 18.64 -10.69 15.94
N ARG A 274 17.52 -11.08 16.57
CA ARG A 274 16.87 -12.36 16.31
C ARG A 274 15.84 -12.23 15.20
N THR A 275 15.87 -13.17 14.27
CA THR A 275 14.90 -13.30 13.19
C THR A 275 14.05 -14.55 13.37
N PHE A 276 12.79 -14.45 12.97
CA PHE A 276 11.85 -15.57 12.96
C PHE A 276 11.40 -15.82 11.52
N GLY A 277 11.53 -17.05 11.06
CA GLY A 277 11.13 -17.44 9.71
C GLY A 277 9.65 -17.80 9.66
N GLY A 278 8.95 -17.29 8.64
CA GLY A 278 7.53 -17.53 8.41
C GLY A 278 7.20 -17.71 6.93
N ARG A 279 5.95 -18.10 6.67
CA ARG A 279 5.37 -18.12 5.32
C ARG A 279 3.97 -17.56 5.32
N VAL A 280 3.58 -16.95 4.20
CA VAL A 280 2.20 -16.51 3.96
C VAL A 280 1.30 -17.74 3.85
N ASP A 281 0.41 -17.89 4.80
CA ASP A 281 -0.61 -18.94 4.83
C ASP A 281 -1.90 -18.45 4.16
N PHE A 282 -2.29 -17.21 4.41
CA PHE A 282 -3.56 -16.67 3.95
C PHE A 282 -3.49 -15.15 3.75
N ILE A 283 -4.20 -14.66 2.74
CA ILE A 283 -4.38 -13.23 2.48
C ILE A 283 -5.87 -12.95 2.62
N TYR A 284 -6.26 -12.08 3.55
CA TYR A 284 -7.67 -11.83 3.82
C TYR A 284 -8.33 -11.09 2.64
N PRO A 285 -9.57 -11.45 2.26
CA PRO A 285 -10.29 -10.83 1.15
C PRO A 285 -10.97 -9.51 1.54
N GLU A 286 -10.43 -8.82 2.55
CA GLU A 286 -11.01 -7.61 3.12
C GLU A 286 -9.92 -6.55 3.31
N VAL A 287 -10.27 -5.32 2.97
CA VAL A 287 -9.45 -4.13 3.18
C VAL A 287 -9.96 -3.42 4.43
N ASP A 288 -9.07 -3.20 5.39
CA ASP A 288 -9.34 -2.33 6.52
C ASP A 288 -9.43 -0.88 6.04
N MET A 289 -10.61 -0.27 6.15
CA MET A 289 -10.87 1.08 5.61
C MET A 289 -10.16 2.20 6.39
N ALA A 290 -9.85 1.97 7.68
CA ALA A 290 -9.18 2.96 8.51
C ALA A 290 -7.68 3.05 8.19
N THR A 291 -7.05 1.90 7.96
CA THR A 291 -5.61 1.82 7.68
C THR A 291 -5.29 1.70 6.19
N ARG A 292 -6.29 1.41 5.35
CA ARG A 292 -6.14 1.04 3.93
C ARG A 292 -5.15 -0.11 3.73
N THR A 293 -5.16 -1.08 4.64
CA THR A 293 -4.32 -2.27 4.59
C THR A 293 -5.15 -3.54 4.42
N VAL A 294 -4.50 -4.60 3.95
CA VAL A 294 -5.03 -5.95 3.92
C VAL A 294 -4.23 -6.82 4.87
N LYS A 295 -4.93 -7.62 5.68
CA LYS A 295 -4.29 -8.56 6.60
C LYS A 295 -3.70 -9.73 5.83
N VAL A 296 -2.41 -9.97 6.03
CA VAL A 296 -1.65 -11.09 5.51
C VAL A 296 -1.26 -11.96 6.70
N ARG A 297 -1.80 -13.18 6.75
CA ARG A 297 -1.52 -14.14 7.82
C ARG A 297 -0.25 -14.92 7.51
N LEU A 298 0.69 -14.81 8.42
CA LEU A 298 1.91 -15.60 8.47
C LEU A 298 1.78 -16.68 9.53
N VAL A 299 2.29 -17.88 9.26
CA VAL A 299 2.37 -18.98 10.25
C VAL A 299 3.82 -19.13 10.69
N ILE A 300 4.05 -19.00 12.00
CA ILE A 300 5.38 -18.96 12.61
C ILE A 300 5.49 -20.04 13.69
N GLY A 301 6.55 -20.86 13.62
CA GLY A 301 6.91 -21.76 14.71
C GLY A 301 7.41 -20.94 15.92
N ASN A 302 6.89 -21.24 17.11
CA ASN A 302 7.13 -20.44 18.31
C ASN A 302 7.94 -21.21 19.35
N GLU A 303 9.19 -21.50 19.01
CA GLU A 303 10.11 -22.19 19.91
C GLU A 303 10.32 -21.39 21.20
N ASN A 304 10.26 -22.09 22.34
CA ASN A 304 10.42 -21.51 23.68
C ASN A 304 9.43 -20.37 24.01
N LEU A 305 8.34 -20.24 23.25
CA LEU A 305 7.27 -19.24 23.49
C LEU A 305 7.78 -17.80 23.53
N LEU A 306 8.74 -17.50 22.67
CA LEU A 306 9.32 -16.17 22.56
C LEU A 306 8.29 -15.19 21.99
N LEU A 307 7.57 -15.58 20.95
CA LEU A 307 6.51 -14.77 20.36
C LEU A 307 5.25 -14.92 21.21
N LYS A 308 4.94 -13.89 21.99
CA LYS A 308 3.73 -13.85 22.82
C LYS A 308 2.59 -13.19 22.04
N PRO A 309 1.35 -13.72 22.08
CA PRO A 309 0.19 -13.04 21.52
C PRO A 309 0.10 -11.58 21.99
N GLY A 310 -0.24 -10.68 21.08
CA GLY A 310 -0.28 -9.23 21.30
C GLY A 310 1.03 -8.50 21.02
N MET A 311 2.16 -9.20 20.84
CA MET A 311 3.42 -8.55 20.46
C MET A 311 3.33 -7.88 19.08
N PHE A 312 3.94 -6.71 18.96
CA PHE A 312 4.15 -6.03 17.70
C PHE A 312 5.39 -6.57 16.99
N VAL A 313 5.31 -6.75 15.67
CA VAL A 313 6.40 -7.33 14.88
C VAL A 313 6.58 -6.57 13.58
N ASN A 314 7.81 -6.53 13.09
CA ASN A 314 8.14 -6.08 11.76
C ASN A 314 8.31 -7.31 10.86
N ALA A 315 7.58 -7.37 9.76
CA ALA A 315 7.66 -8.45 8.78
C ALA A 315 8.22 -7.93 7.47
N THR A 316 9.18 -8.65 6.91
CA THR A 316 9.81 -8.36 5.62
C THR A 316 9.53 -9.51 4.67
N PHE A 317 8.87 -9.21 3.55
CA PHE A 317 8.65 -10.14 2.45
C PHE A 317 9.71 -9.95 1.39
N GLN A 318 10.37 -11.03 1.00
CA GLN A 318 11.31 -11.03 -0.11
C GLN A 318 10.55 -11.27 -1.41
N VAL A 319 10.56 -10.27 -2.30
CA VAL A 319 9.89 -10.32 -3.59
C VAL A 319 10.94 -10.52 -4.69
N PRO A 320 11.03 -11.73 -5.27
CA PRO A 320 11.97 -11.98 -6.35
C PRO A 320 11.51 -11.21 -7.61
N MET A 321 12.35 -10.28 -8.08
CA MET A 321 12.12 -9.55 -9.33
C MET A 321 12.74 -10.26 -10.54
N GLY A 322 13.38 -11.41 -10.33
CA GLY A 322 14.11 -12.14 -11.35
C GLY A 322 15.43 -11.45 -11.70
N THR A 323 15.97 -11.79 -12.86
CA THR A 323 17.21 -11.19 -13.36
C THR A 323 16.90 -9.87 -14.05
N GLN A 324 17.46 -8.78 -13.54
CA GLN A 324 17.25 -7.43 -14.02
C GLN A 324 18.57 -6.76 -14.39
N VAL A 325 18.52 -5.80 -15.30
CA VAL A 325 19.65 -4.90 -15.56
C VAL A 325 19.61 -3.81 -14.48
N VAL A 326 20.72 -3.58 -13.81
CA VAL A 326 20.81 -2.62 -12.72
C VAL A 326 22.02 -1.71 -12.84
N ILE A 327 21.90 -0.53 -12.23
CA ILE A 327 22.99 0.43 -12.07
C ILE A 327 23.07 0.90 -10.63
N PRO A 328 24.25 1.25 -10.10
CA PRO A 328 24.37 1.91 -8.81
C PRO A 328 23.52 3.19 -8.75
N ALA A 329 22.87 3.46 -7.62
CA ALA A 329 21.97 4.60 -7.50
C ALA A 329 22.67 5.94 -7.80
N GLY A 330 23.95 6.05 -7.42
CA GLY A 330 24.77 7.21 -7.72
C GLY A 330 25.05 7.44 -9.21
N GLY A 331 24.75 6.50 -10.12
CA GLY A 331 24.93 6.70 -11.57
C GLY A 331 23.72 7.27 -12.30
N ALA A 332 22.58 7.36 -11.63
CA ALA A 332 21.38 7.97 -12.17
C ALA A 332 21.29 9.44 -11.77
N LEU A 333 21.20 10.33 -12.75
CA LEU A 333 20.83 11.73 -12.53
C LEU A 333 19.35 11.92 -12.84
N GLN A 334 18.55 12.27 -11.83
CA GLN A 334 17.15 12.65 -12.02
C GLN A 334 17.08 14.18 -12.09
N SER A 335 17.08 14.73 -13.30
CA SER A 335 17.02 16.17 -13.55
C SER A 335 15.60 16.54 -13.96
N GLY A 336 14.80 16.98 -12.98
CA GLY A 336 13.40 17.32 -13.17
C GLY A 336 12.57 16.13 -13.66
N THR A 337 12.22 16.16 -14.94
CA THR A 337 11.41 15.15 -15.67
C THR A 337 12.26 14.05 -16.30
N ARG A 338 13.56 14.28 -16.51
CA ARG A 338 14.47 13.35 -17.21
C ARG A 338 15.26 12.50 -16.23
N GLN A 339 15.50 11.26 -16.63
CA GLN A 339 16.45 10.37 -15.96
C GLN A 339 17.61 10.14 -16.93
N VAL A 340 18.79 10.62 -16.57
CA VAL A 340 19.96 10.64 -17.44
C VAL A 340 21.09 9.85 -16.78
N VAL A 341 21.81 9.08 -17.57
CA VAL A 341 23.03 8.37 -17.19
C VAL A 341 24.12 8.72 -18.19
N PHE A 342 25.32 9.05 -17.70
CA PHE A 342 26.47 9.27 -18.57
C PHE A 342 27.17 7.94 -18.86
N VAL A 343 27.11 7.50 -20.12
CA VAL A 343 27.79 6.30 -20.61
C VAL A 343 29.18 6.70 -21.07
N ASP A 344 30.19 5.97 -20.60
CA ASP A 344 31.57 6.21 -20.95
C ASP A 344 32.02 5.29 -22.09
N HIS A 345 32.42 5.89 -23.19
CA HIS A 345 32.99 5.19 -24.35
C HIS A 345 34.51 5.07 -24.29
N GLY A 346 35.13 5.54 -23.21
CA GLY A 346 36.57 5.57 -23.03
C GLY A 346 37.20 6.84 -23.56
N GLN A 347 38.49 7.02 -23.25
CA GLN A 347 39.27 8.22 -23.62
C GLN A 347 38.62 9.55 -23.18
N GLY A 348 37.73 9.52 -22.19
CA GLY A 348 37.06 10.71 -21.67
C GLY A 348 35.84 11.17 -22.45
N ASN A 349 35.34 10.35 -23.39
CA ASN A 349 34.11 10.61 -24.13
C ASN A 349 32.89 10.09 -23.35
N LEU A 350 32.09 11.01 -22.82
CA LEU A 350 30.91 10.73 -22.00
C LEU A 350 29.64 11.11 -22.76
N GLU A 351 28.81 10.12 -23.06
CA GLU A 351 27.51 10.31 -23.74
C GLU A 351 26.39 10.43 -22.69
N PRO A 352 25.66 11.56 -22.61
CA PRO A 352 24.44 11.63 -21.83
C PRO A 352 23.37 10.77 -22.51
N ARG A 353 22.83 9.80 -21.78
CA ARG A 353 21.77 8.92 -22.27
C ARG A 353 20.55 8.98 -21.38
N GLU A 354 19.41 9.25 -21.98
CA GLU A 354 18.13 9.16 -21.29
C GLU A 354 17.75 7.70 -21.06
N VAL A 355 17.35 7.40 -19.84
CA VAL A 355 17.02 6.04 -19.38
C VAL A 355 15.64 6.03 -18.75
N GLN A 356 15.03 4.86 -18.70
CA GLN A 356 13.82 4.64 -17.91
C GLN A 356 14.18 3.72 -16.74
N LEU A 357 14.17 4.26 -15.52
CA LEU A 357 14.47 3.55 -14.30
C LEU A 357 13.19 3.00 -13.66
N GLY A 358 13.32 1.83 -13.05
CA GLY A 358 12.33 1.17 -12.23
C GLY A 358 12.59 1.41 -10.73
N PRO A 359 12.08 0.52 -9.85
CA PRO A 359 12.26 0.69 -8.42
C PRO A 359 13.74 0.64 -8.01
N MET A 360 14.05 1.38 -6.94
CA MET A 360 15.35 1.33 -6.27
C MET A 360 15.37 0.17 -5.29
N VAL A 361 16.38 -0.68 -5.38
CA VAL A 361 16.55 -1.89 -4.56
C VAL A 361 18.00 -1.98 -4.09
N ASN A 362 18.23 -2.04 -2.78
CA ASN A 362 19.57 -2.19 -2.17
C ASN A 362 20.64 -1.25 -2.75
N ASP A 363 20.33 0.05 -2.87
CA ASP A 363 21.20 1.10 -3.45
C ASP A 363 21.47 1.00 -4.96
N GLN A 364 20.59 0.32 -5.69
CA GLN A 364 20.66 0.19 -7.14
C GLN A 364 19.32 0.49 -7.78
N TYR A 365 19.33 1.07 -8.98
CA TYR A 365 18.12 1.20 -9.80
C TYR A 365 18.02 0.04 -10.77
N VAL A 366 16.83 -0.54 -10.88
CA VAL A 366 16.47 -1.39 -12.03
C VAL A 366 16.36 -0.51 -13.27
N VAL A 367 16.98 -0.91 -14.37
CA VAL A 367 16.89 -0.22 -15.67
C VAL A 367 15.84 -0.91 -16.52
N LEU A 368 14.76 -0.20 -16.83
CA LEU A 368 13.69 -0.70 -17.70
C LEU A 368 14.05 -0.50 -19.19
N LYS A 369 14.66 0.64 -19.53
CA LYS A 369 15.11 0.98 -20.89
C LYS A 369 16.31 1.92 -20.88
N GLY A 370 17.08 1.92 -21.96
CA GLY A 370 18.12 2.92 -22.24
C GLY A 370 19.57 2.43 -22.06
N LEU A 371 19.82 1.40 -21.26
CA LEU A 371 21.18 0.86 -21.08
C LEU A 371 21.26 -0.62 -21.44
N LYS A 372 22.47 -1.04 -21.80
CA LYS A 372 22.83 -2.42 -22.09
C LYS A 372 23.79 -2.95 -21.03
N GLU A 373 23.68 -4.25 -20.77
CA GLU A 373 24.62 -4.95 -19.90
C GLU A 373 26.06 -4.76 -20.39
N GLY A 374 26.97 -4.52 -19.45
CA GLY A 374 28.39 -4.37 -19.74
C GLY A 374 28.85 -2.94 -20.01
N GLU A 375 27.93 -2.00 -20.26
CA GLU A 375 28.27 -0.58 -20.45
C GLU A 375 28.92 0.00 -19.17
N ARG A 376 29.91 0.87 -19.37
CA ARG A 376 30.56 1.61 -18.29
C ARG A 376 29.82 2.94 -18.14
N ILE A 377 29.46 3.28 -16.91
CA ILE A 377 28.70 4.50 -16.61
C ILE A 377 29.39 5.30 -15.53
N VAL A 378 29.12 6.59 -15.45
CA VAL A 378 29.58 7.44 -14.36
C VAL A 378 28.68 7.25 -13.13
N THR A 379 29.27 7.21 -11.93
CA THR A 379 28.56 7.03 -10.64
C THR A 379 28.81 8.15 -9.62
N SER A 380 29.59 9.16 -9.98
CA SER A 380 29.80 10.37 -9.16
C SER A 380 30.05 11.58 -10.04
N ALA A 381 29.95 12.79 -9.48
CA ALA A 381 30.11 14.06 -10.20
C ALA A 381 29.14 14.27 -11.38
N ASN A 382 28.00 13.56 -11.42
CA ASN A 382 27.02 13.65 -12.51
C ASN A 382 26.51 15.08 -12.74
N PHE A 383 26.38 15.88 -11.68
CA PHE A 383 25.91 17.26 -11.78
C PHE A 383 26.89 18.18 -12.54
N LEU A 384 28.20 17.99 -12.33
CA LEU A 384 29.23 18.74 -13.06
C LEU A 384 29.24 18.35 -14.54
N LEU A 385 29.07 17.05 -14.81
CA LEU A 385 28.99 16.52 -16.19
C LEU A 385 27.73 16.98 -16.92
N ASP A 386 26.60 17.06 -16.22
CA ASP A 386 25.35 17.60 -16.76
C ASP A 386 25.47 19.08 -17.09
N SER A 387 26.07 19.86 -16.18
CA SER A 387 26.31 21.30 -16.42
C SER A 387 27.20 21.52 -17.65
N GLU A 388 28.26 20.72 -17.80
CA GLU A 388 29.15 20.78 -18.97
C GLU A 388 28.44 20.33 -20.26
N SER A 389 27.66 19.25 -20.22
CA SER A 389 26.85 18.77 -21.35
C SER A 389 25.86 19.83 -21.84
N GLN A 390 25.18 20.51 -20.92
CA GLN A 390 24.25 21.59 -21.26
C GLN A 390 24.98 22.80 -21.86
N LEU A 391 26.16 23.16 -21.33
CA LEU A 391 27.00 24.22 -21.87
C LEU A 391 27.45 23.89 -23.30
N GLN A 392 27.95 22.68 -23.54
CA GLN A 392 28.37 22.23 -24.87
C GLN A 392 27.22 22.22 -25.88
N ALA A 393 26.03 21.80 -25.46
CA ALA A 393 24.84 21.85 -26.31
C ALA A 393 24.42 23.29 -26.65
N ALA A 394 24.51 24.22 -25.70
CA ALA A 394 24.23 25.63 -25.92
C ALA A 394 25.25 26.27 -26.89
N LEU A 395 26.52 25.88 -26.81
CA LEU A 395 27.59 26.33 -27.70
C LEU A 395 27.50 25.72 -29.11
N GLY A 396 27.16 24.43 -29.23
CA GLY A 396 27.00 23.75 -30.51
C GLY A 396 25.79 24.21 -31.34
N THR A 397 24.79 24.81 -30.68
CA THR A 397 23.63 25.44 -31.36
C THR A 397 24.00 26.83 -31.93
N TYR A 398 25.19 27.34 -31.64
CA TYR A 398 25.71 28.63 -32.12
C TYR A 398 26.41 28.47 -33.48
N MET A 399 25.64 28.39 -34.57
CA MET A 399 26.18 28.42 -35.94
C MET A 399 26.11 29.86 -36.49
N PRO A 400 27.24 30.56 -36.77
CA PRO A 400 27.19 31.85 -37.45
C PRO A 400 26.75 31.67 -38.91
N PRO A 401 26.03 32.63 -39.52
CA PRO A 401 25.69 32.56 -40.94
C PRO A 401 26.95 32.57 -41.83
N PRO A 402 26.91 31.95 -43.03
CA PRO A 402 28.08 31.77 -43.88
C PRO A 402 28.65 33.11 -44.40
N PRO A 403 29.98 33.19 -44.64
CA PRO A 403 30.66 34.44 -44.90
C PRO A 403 30.47 34.88 -46.36
N GLY A 404 29.73 35.97 -46.57
CA GLY A 404 29.51 36.48 -47.92
C GLY A 404 28.41 37.52 -48.09
N ALA A 405 28.29 38.50 -47.19
CA ALA A 405 27.64 39.78 -47.50
C ALA A 405 28.08 40.84 -46.46
N GLY A 406 28.92 41.77 -46.91
CA GLY A 406 28.97 43.13 -46.37
C GLY A 406 29.55 43.31 -44.97
N THR A 407 30.84 43.62 -44.94
CA THR A 407 31.54 44.33 -43.86
C THR A 407 30.71 45.45 -43.23
N ALA A 408 30.30 45.26 -41.98
CA ALA A 408 30.27 46.31 -40.97
C ALA A 408 30.73 45.69 -39.65
N ALA A 409 31.74 46.33 -39.08
CA ALA A 409 32.58 45.85 -38.00
C ALA A 409 31.79 45.52 -36.72
N ALA A 410 32.38 44.62 -35.93
CA ALA A 410 32.03 44.35 -34.56
C ALA A 410 31.78 45.64 -33.76
N ALA A 411 30.52 45.84 -33.38
CA ALA A 411 30.15 46.54 -32.17
C ALA A 411 29.60 45.47 -31.24
N GLY A 412 30.16 45.34 -30.04
CA GLY A 412 29.64 44.44 -29.02
C GLY A 412 28.13 44.64 -28.87
N THR A 413 27.42 43.56 -28.56
CA THR A 413 26.03 43.64 -28.09
C THR A 413 26.02 44.41 -26.77
N ALA A 414 26.09 45.73 -26.87
CA ALA A 414 25.68 46.66 -25.85
C ALA A 414 24.17 46.44 -25.69
N GLN A 415 23.81 45.65 -24.68
CA GLN A 415 22.43 45.48 -24.26
C GLN A 415 21.87 46.87 -23.91
N ALA A 416 20.72 47.22 -24.50
CA ALA A 416 19.94 48.38 -24.10
C ALA A 416 19.75 48.36 -22.57
N SER A 417 20.12 49.44 -21.88
CA SER A 417 20.07 49.47 -20.41
C SER A 417 18.66 49.81 -19.93
N MET A 418 18.20 49.04 -18.95
CA MET A 418 16.89 49.20 -18.33
C MET A 418 17.08 49.40 -16.82
N GLU A 419 16.75 50.58 -16.33
CA GLU A 419 16.81 50.94 -14.90
C GLU A 419 15.39 51.00 -14.35
N PHE A 420 15.14 50.27 -13.26
CA PHE A 420 13.85 50.24 -12.57
C PHE A 420 13.94 51.00 -11.26
N SER A 421 12.96 51.84 -11.00
CA SER A 421 12.78 52.53 -9.72
C SER A 421 11.30 52.53 -9.34
N SER A 422 11.02 52.51 -8.04
CA SER A 422 9.67 52.64 -7.50
C SER A 422 9.57 53.86 -6.58
N THR A 423 8.36 54.35 -6.35
CA THR A 423 8.04 55.34 -5.32
C THR A 423 6.82 54.84 -4.55
N PRO A 424 6.96 54.49 -3.25
CA PRO A 424 8.19 54.52 -2.45
C PRO A 424 9.27 53.52 -2.91
N ALA A 425 10.52 53.74 -2.47
CA ALA A 425 11.66 52.83 -2.70
C ALA A 425 12.22 52.37 -1.33
N PRO A 426 12.08 51.08 -0.94
CA PRO A 426 11.45 49.98 -1.69
C PRO A 426 9.93 50.17 -1.89
N PRO A 427 9.31 49.50 -2.86
CA PRO A 427 7.85 49.52 -3.01
C PRO A 427 7.19 48.88 -1.78
N GLN A 428 5.88 49.03 -1.63
CA GLN A 428 5.14 48.53 -0.47
C GLN A 428 3.85 47.83 -0.87
N LYS A 429 3.24 47.08 0.05
CA LYS A 429 1.86 46.58 -0.09
C LYS A 429 0.92 47.77 -0.30
N GLY A 430 0.04 47.70 -1.30
CA GLY A 430 -0.83 48.80 -1.71
C GLY A 430 -0.29 49.53 -2.94
N GLU A 431 -0.67 50.81 -3.09
CA GLU A 431 -0.32 51.62 -4.25
C GLU A 431 1.17 51.97 -4.33
N ASN A 432 1.74 51.81 -5.51
CA ASN A 432 3.11 52.17 -5.86
C ASN A 432 3.12 52.88 -7.20
N GLN A 433 4.11 53.76 -7.40
CA GLN A 433 4.48 54.24 -8.72
C GLN A 433 5.75 53.55 -9.19
N PHE A 434 5.74 53.01 -10.39
CA PHE A 434 6.86 52.35 -11.02
C PHE A 434 7.37 53.18 -12.19
N GLN A 435 8.68 53.29 -12.31
CA GLN A 435 9.35 53.99 -13.37
C GLN A 435 10.46 53.12 -13.95
N VAL A 436 10.50 53.05 -15.28
CA VAL A 436 11.55 52.37 -16.05
C VAL A 436 12.21 53.38 -16.97
N LYS A 437 13.53 53.52 -16.85
CA LYS A 437 14.33 54.31 -17.77
C LYS A 437 15.00 53.37 -18.77
N LEU A 438 14.76 53.60 -20.04
CA LEU A 438 15.20 52.76 -21.14
C LEU A 438 16.14 53.55 -22.06
N LYS A 439 17.37 53.06 -22.19
CA LYS A 439 18.38 53.62 -23.09
C LYS A 439 18.88 52.56 -24.07
N ASP A 440 19.19 52.98 -25.29
CA ASP A 440 19.84 52.13 -26.27
C ASP A 440 21.32 51.89 -25.95
N ALA A 441 21.97 51.09 -26.79
CA ALA A 441 23.40 50.79 -26.75
C ALA A 441 24.30 52.05 -26.82
N GLN A 442 23.78 53.15 -27.36
CA GLN A 442 24.47 54.42 -27.58
C GLN A 442 24.12 55.45 -26.49
N GLY A 443 23.32 55.08 -25.49
CA GLY A 443 22.90 55.93 -24.39
C GLY A 443 21.71 56.86 -24.71
N ASN A 444 21.12 56.77 -25.91
CA ASN A 444 19.95 57.56 -26.28
C ASN A 444 18.68 56.95 -25.69
N ALA A 445 17.72 57.82 -25.40
CA ALA A 445 16.41 57.42 -24.90
C ALA A 445 15.63 56.61 -25.95
N ILE A 446 15.14 55.43 -25.57
CA ILE A 446 14.22 54.66 -26.42
C ILE A 446 12.78 55.13 -26.13
N THR A 447 12.20 55.89 -27.05
CA THR A 447 10.78 56.31 -27.02
C THR A 447 9.90 55.42 -27.90
N ASN A 448 8.59 55.47 -27.67
CA ASN A 448 7.55 54.69 -28.37
C ASN A 448 7.72 53.17 -28.21
N ALA A 449 8.08 52.70 -27.01
CA ALA A 449 8.08 51.28 -26.67
C ALA A 449 6.90 50.94 -25.74
N GLU A 450 6.35 49.74 -25.87
CA GLU A 450 5.42 49.18 -24.90
C GLU A 450 6.23 48.54 -23.78
N VAL A 451 6.23 49.16 -22.60
CA VAL A 451 6.95 48.64 -21.43
C VAL A 451 5.96 47.99 -20.47
N THR A 452 6.19 46.71 -20.16
CA THR A 452 5.39 45.92 -19.21
C THR A 452 6.27 45.46 -18.07
N ALA A 453 5.78 45.62 -16.84
CA ALA A 453 6.39 45.14 -15.60
C ALA A 453 5.52 44.04 -15.01
N THR A 454 6.01 42.80 -14.99
CA THR A 454 5.33 41.66 -14.40
C THR A 454 5.97 41.28 -13.08
N PHE A 455 5.22 41.34 -12.00
CA PHE A 455 5.62 40.95 -10.65
C PHE A 455 5.11 39.54 -10.38
N PHE A 456 5.98 38.66 -9.91
CA PHE A 456 5.63 37.28 -9.58
C PHE A 456 6.17 36.89 -8.21
N MET A 457 5.31 36.31 -7.38
CA MET A 457 5.66 35.70 -6.10
C MET A 457 5.26 34.22 -6.14
N SER A 458 6.22 33.35 -5.82
CA SER A 458 6.01 31.90 -5.79
C SER A 458 5.06 31.50 -4.65
N ALA A 459 4.31 30.41 -4.84
CA ALA A 459 3.46 29.87 -3.78
C ALA A 459 4.29 29.44 -2.56
N MET A 460 3.76 29.66 -1.36
CA MET A 460 4.33 29.19 -0.10
C MET A 460 3.29 28.27 0.59
N PRO A 461 3.27 26.97 0.24
CA PRO A 461 2.26 26.03 0.72
C PRO A 461 2.24 25.87 2.24
N GLU A 462 3.40 25.99 2.89
CA GLU A 462 3.56 25.93 4.35
C GLU A 462 2.91 27.11 5.08
N MET A 463 2.70 28.24 4.39
CA MET A 463 2.05 29.44 4.90
C MET A 463 0.64 29.65 4.32
N GLY A 464 0.12 28.70 3.54
CA GLY A 464 -1.22 28.76 2.95
C GLY A 464 -1.40 29.80 1.82
N MET A 465 -0.31 30.35 1.26
CA MET A 465 -0.38 31.36 0.20
C MET A 465 -0.17 30.78 -1.20
N ALA A 466 -1.10 31.05 -2.12
CA ALA A 466 -0.98 30.71 -3.53
C ALA A 466 0.00 31.66 -4.26
N ALA A 467 0.49 31.25 -5.42
CA ALA A 467 1.35 32.11 -6.25
C ALA A 467 0.58 33.36 -6.71
N MET A 468 1.23 34.52 -6.67
CA MET A 468 0.64 35.81 -7.06
C MET A 468 1.37 36.37 -8.27
N ARG A 469 0.60 36.91 -9.23
CA ARG A 469 1.14 37.55 -10.44
C ARG A 469 0.38 38.84 -10.72
N GLU A 470 1.13 39.95 -10.81
CA GLU A 470 0.60 41.26 -11.18
C GLU A 470 1.33 41.79 -12.41
N GLU A 471 0.60 42.43 -13.33
CA GLU A 471 1.17 42.96 -14.57
C GLU A 471 0.77 44.42 -14.78
N PHE A 472 1.77 45.30 -14.87
CA PHE A 472 1.58 46.74 -15.01
C PHE A 472 2.15 47.22 -16.34
N ARG A 473 1.32 47.88 -17.15
CA ARG A 473 1.77 48.57 -18.37
C ARG A 473 2.21 49.99 -18.00
N LEU A 474 3.44 50.34 -18.36
CA LEU A 474 4.01 51.65 -18.07
C LEU A 474 3.85 52.55 -19.29
N ALA A 475 3.29 53.74 -19.08
CA ALA A 475 3.06 54.71 -20.15
C ALA A 475 4.34 55.49 -20.45
N ASP A 476 4.61 55.75 -21.73
CA ASP A 476 5.73 56.61 -22.15
C ASP A 476 5.50 58.05 -21.63
N LYS A 477 6.49 58.58 -20.90
CA LYS A 477 6.52 59.95 -20.38
C LYS A 477 7.52 60.84 -21.14
N GLY A 478 8.10 60.32 -22.22
CA GLY A 478 9.15 60.98 -22.99
C GLY A 478 10.55 60.75 -22.41
N ALA A 479 11.57 61.09 -23.19
CA ALA A 479 12.98 60.94 -22.80
C ALA A 479 13.38 59.52 -22.34
N GLY A 480 12.69 58.49 -22.84
CA GLY A 480 12.97 57.09 -22.51
C GLY A 480 12.51 56.69 -21.12
N ILE A 481 11.64 57.48 -20.50
CA ILE A 481 11.06 57.22 -19.19
C ILE A 481 9.65 56.67 -19.37
N TYR A 482 9.38 55.52 -18.77
CA TYR A 482 8.07 54.88 -18.74
C TYR A 482 7.59 54.81 -17.31
N ALA A 483 6.39 55.30 -17.03
CA ALA A 483 5.85 55.33 -15.68
C ALA A 483 4.40 54.84 -15.61
N GLY A 484 4.05 54.15 -14.53
CA GLY A 484 2.71 53.65 -14.26
C GLY A 484 2.51 53.42 -12.77
N SER A 485 1.25 53.46 -12.32
CA SER A 485 0.88 53.10 -10.96
C SER A 485 0.37 51.66 -10.91
N GLY A 486 0.63 50.96 -9.81
CA GLY A 486 0.20 49.59 -9.61
C GLY A 486 0.03 49.27 -8.13
N ASN A 487 -0.88 48.36 -7.82
CA ASN A 487 -1.11 47.90 -6.46
C ASN A 487 -0.45 46.54 -6.25
N LEU A 488 0.42 46.41 -5.24
CA LEU A 488 0.98 45.12 -4.84
C LEU A 488 0.14 44.52 -3.70
N PRO A 489 -0.44 43.32 -3.88
CA PRO A 489 -1.37 42.74 -2.90
C PRO A 489 -0.70 42.31 -1.59
N SER A 490 0.62 42.14 -1.59
CA SER A 490 1.38 41.65 -0.44
C SER A 490 2.81 42.23 -0.41
N GLY A 491 3.34 42.39 0.80
CA GLY A 491 4.77 42.64 1.01
C GLY A 491 5.59 41.36 0.83
N GLY A 492 6.92 41.48 0.78
CA GLY A 492 7.82 40.35 0.56
C GLY A 492 8.59 40.41 -0.76
N SER A 493 9.27 39.32 -1.10
CA SER A 493 10.17 39.29 -2.26
C SER A 493 9.41 38.97 -3.55
N TRP A 494 9.47 39.88 -4.52
CA TRP A 494 8.85 39.75 -5.82
C TRP A 494 9.91 39.61 -6.91
N ASN A 495 9.76 38.62 -7.79
CA ASN A 495 10.52 38.54 -9.02
C ASN A 495 9.85 39.40 -10.09
N VAL A 496 10.55 40.42 -10.57
CA VAL A 496 10.04 41.39 -11.52
C VAL A 496 10.69 41.16 -12.88
N THR A 497 9.85 40.92 -13.88
CA THR A 497 10.27 40.84 -15.29
C THR A 497 9.79 42.08 -16.02
N LEU A 498 10.73 42.85 -16.56
CA LEU A 498 10.47 44.03 -17.38
C LEU A 498 10.71 43.68 -18.84
N ILE A 499 9.75 44.01 -19.70
CA ILE A 499 9.85 43.78 -21.15
C ILE A 499 9.47 45.07 -21.86
N ALA A 500 10.38 45.59 -22.67
CA ALA A 500 10.12 46.70 -23.59
C ALA A 500 9.99 46.14 -25.01
N ARG A 501 8.84 46.34 -25.65
CA ARG A 501 8.60 45.98 -27.04
C ARG A 501 8.51 47.22 -27.92
N LYS A 502 9.22 47.25 -29.04
CA LYS A 502 9.13 48.30 -30.05
C LYS A 502 8.75 47.66 -31.38
N ASN A 503 7.67 48.11 -32.00
CA ASN A 503 7.13 47.53 -33.24
C ASN A 503 6.88 46.00 -33.16
N GLY A 504 6.42 45.51 -31.99
CA GLY A 504 6.15 44.09 -31.77
C GLY A 504 7.38 43.22 -31.47
N GLN A 505 8.60 43.74 -31.59
CA GLN A 505 9.84 43.03 -31.22
C GLN A 505 10.34 43.45 -29.84
N VAL A 506 10.92 42.51 -29.07
CA VAL A 506 11.51 42.80 -27.76
C VAL A 506 12.78 43.64 -27.97
N ALA A 507 12.70 44.92 -27.60
CA ALA A 507 13.81 45.86 -27.68
C ALA A 507 14.76 45.73 -26.48
N ALA A 508 14.22 45.37 -25.31
CA ALA A 508 15.00 45.08 -24.10
C ALA A 508 14.17 44.25 -23.11
N SER A 509 14.84 43.41 -22.33
CA SER A 509 14.23 42.70 -21.21
C SER A 509 15.17 42.65 -20.02
N LYS A 510 14.63 42.76 -18.81
CA LYS A 510 15.41 42.67 -17.57
C LYS A 510 14.62 41.96 -16.49
N GLN A 511 15.27 41.03 -15.79
CA GLN A 511 14.75 40.41 -14.58
C GLN A 511 15.49 40.95 -13.37
N LEU A 512 14.75 41.23 -12.30
CA LEU A 512 15.30 41.70 -11.04
C LEU A 512 14.38 41.31 -9.89
N THR A 513 14.92 41.25 -8.68
CA THR A 513 14.13 40.97 -7.47
C THR A 513 13.90 42.27 -6.70
N VAL A 514 12.66 42.49 -6.26
CA VAL A 514 12.28 43.66 -5.47
C VAL A 514 11.61 43.19 -4.19
N ASN A 515 12.09 43.69 -3.06
CA ASN A 515 11.47 43.42 -1.76
C ASN A 515 10.47 44.52 -1.44
N ALA A 516 9.18 44.19 -1.43
CA ALA A 516 8.12 45.11 -1.07
C ALA A 516 7.94 45.17 0.46
N ALA A 517 7.88 46.38 1.03
CA ALA A 517 7.61 46.61 2.44
C ALA A 517 6.12 46.40 2.79
N GLY A 518 5.83 46.04 4.05
CA GLY A 518 4.49 45.71 4.52
C GLY A 518 4.33 44.23 4.85
N GLY A 519 3.32 43.89 5.65
CA GLY A 519 3.06 42.50 6.05
C GLY A 519 2.65 41.63 4.86
N MET A 520 3.08 40.36 4.89
CA MET A 520 2.62 39.35 3.92
C MET A 520 1.10 39.26 3.93
#